data_AF-A0A515D178-F1
#
_entry.id   AF-A0A515D178-F1
#
_cell.length_a   1.000
_cell.length_b   1.000
_cell.length_c   1.000
_cell.angle_alpha   90.00
_cell.angle_beta   90.00
_cell.angle_gamma   90.00
#
_symmetry.space_group_name_H-M   'P 1'
#
loop_
_entity.id
_entity.type
_entity.pdbx_description
1 polymer ?
#
loop_
_entity_poly.entity_id
_entity_poly.type
_entity_poly.pdbx_seq_one_letter_code
_entity_poly.pdbx_strand_id
1 'polypeptide(L)'
;MESRIQFRIEDETKRLAQKAADAKGITLSEACRRLAEQMADEQRATEQHENWLKEKVDAAFARLHEGSAVYLDQQQVDESMDAFKAKVRAKYDRK
;
A
#
# COMPACT_ATOMS: atom_id res chain seq x y z
N MET A 1 -12.10 15.68 -13.64
CA MET A 1 -11.20 16.80 -13.95
C MET A 1 -10.01 16.23 -14.71
N GLU A 2 -9.76 16.68 -15.94
CA GLU A 2 -8.60 16.25 -16.72
C GLU A 2 -7.42 17.17 -16.36
N SER A 3 -6.29 16.59 -15.94
CA SER A 3 -5.06 17.32 -15.62
C SER A 3 -4.00 17.04 -16.68
N ARG A 4 -3.27 18.07 -17.11
CA ARG A 4 -2.23 17.97 -18.14
C ARG A 4 -0.85 18.07 -17.51
N ILE A 5 0.01 17.10 -17.84
CA ILE A 5 1.42 17.09 -17.42
C ILE A 5 2.29 17.49 -18.62
N GLN A 6 3.18 18.47 -18.42
CA GLN A 6 4.16 18.90 -19.42
C GLN A 6 5.57 18.61 -18.90
N PHE A 7 6.36 17.89 -19.68
CA PHE A 7 7.76 17.59 -19.36
C PHE A 7 8.69 18.42 -20.23
N ARG A 8 9.77 18.94 -19.63
CA ARG A 8 10.93 19.45 -20.37
C ARG A 8 11.97 18.34 -20.43
N ILE A 9 12.25 17.86 -21.63
CA ILE A 9 13.26 16.84 -21.90
C ILE A 9 14.08 17.26 -23.11
N GLU A 10 15.28 16.72 -23.22
CA GLU A 10 16.12 16.92 -24.40
C GLU A 10 15.52 16.23 -25.63
N ASP A 11 15.76 16.81 -26.80
CA ASP A 11 15.21 16.33 -28.07
C ASP A 11 15.69 14.91 -28.42
N GLU A 12 16.94 14.58 -28.11
CA GLU A 12 17.48 13.22 -28.31
C GLU A 12 16.77 12.20 -27.42
N THR A 13 16.60 12.53 -26.13
CA THR A 13 15.87 11.70 -25.16
C THR A 13 14.43 11.47 -25.62
N LYS A 14 13.75 12.51 -26.12
CA LYS A 14 12.40 12.40 -26.68
C LYS A 14 12.34 11.43 -27.86
N ARG A 15 13.29 11.53 -28.80
CA ARG A 15 13.33 10.69 -30.00
C ARG A 15 13.58 9.22 -29.65
N LEU A 16 14.51 8.95 -28.74
CA LEU A 16 14.80 7.59 -28.28
C LEU A 16 13.62 6.99 -27.51
N ALA A 17 13.00 7.76 -26.63
CA ALA A 17 11.82 7.33 -25.87
C ALA A 17 10.63 7.02 -26.79
N GLN A 18 10.40 7.83 -27.83
CA GLN A 18 9.37 7.56 -28.83
C GLN A 18 9.64 6.25 -29.58
N LYS A 19 10.88 6.04 -30.05
CA LYS A 19 11.26 4.79 -30.73
C LYS A 19 11.07 3.55 -29.84
N ALA A 20 11.38 3.68 -28.55
CA ALA A 20 11.20 2.60 -27.58
C ALA A 20 9.72 2.31 -27.31
N ALA A 21 8.87 3.34 -27.27
CA ALA A 21 7.42 3.19 -27.13
C ALA A 21 6.80 2.55 -28.39
N ASP A 22 7.19 3.00 -29.57
CA ASP A 22 6.74 2.46 -30.86
C ASP A 22 7.10 0.98 -31.01
N ALA A 23 8.31 0.58 -30.57
CA ALA A 23 8.72 -0.83 -30.55
C ALA A 23 7.83 -1.71 -29.65
N LYS A 24 7.19 -1.14 -28.64
CA LYS A 24 6.22 -1.79 -27.76
C LYS A 24 4.77 -1.62 -28.23
N GLY A 25 4.55 -0.96 -29.37
CA GLY A 25 3.22 -0.69 -29.93
C GLY A 25 2.39 0.32 -29.12
N ILE A 26 3.02 1.15 -28.28
CA ILE A 26 2.34 2.15 -27.46
C ILE A 26 2.90 3.54 -27.72
N THR A 27 2.13 4.59 -27.40
CA THR A 27 2.63 5.97 -27.48
C THR A 27 3.42 6.33 -26.22
N LEU A 28 4.36 7.27 -26.35
CA LEU A 28 5.09 7.80 -25.18
C LEU A 28 4.13 8.37 -24.12
N SER A 29 3.07 9.04 -24.55
CA SER A 29 2.03 9.57 -23.66
C SER A 29 1.28 8.49 -22.89
N GLU A 30 0.97 7.36 -23.52
CA GLU A 30 0.32 6.23 -22.86
C GLU A 30 1.25 5.57 -21.82
N ALA A 31 2.55 5.44 -22.15
CA ALA A 31 3.54 4.95 -21.19
C ALA A 31 3.65 5.86 -19.95
N CYS A 32 3.69 7.18 -20.15
CA CYS A 32 3.70 8.15 -19.06
C CYS A 32 2.40 8.13 -18.23
N ARG A 33 1.25 7.95 -18.88
CA ARG A 33 -0.05 7.84 -18.19
C ARG A 33 -0.07 6.64 -17.26
N ARG A 34 0.29 5.46 -17.76
CA ARG A 34 0.34 4.23 -16.95
C ARG A 34 1.29 4.35 -15.77
N LEU A 35 2.46 4.97 -15.98
CA LEU A 35 3.41 5.19 -14.90
C LEU A 35 2.81 6.11 -13.82
N ALA A 36 2.13 7.18 -14.21
CA ALA A 36 1.49 8.09 -13.27
C ALA A 36 0.34 7.41 -12.49
N GLU A 37 -0.45 6.56 -13.16
CA GLU A 37 -1.50 5.76 -12.52
C GLU A 37 -0.91 4.78 -11.50
N GLN A 38 0.15 4.06 -11.88
CA GLN A 38 0.83 3.13 -10.99
C GLN A 38 1.39 3.83 -9.74
N MET A 39 2.07 4.96 -9.91
CA MET A 39 2.58 5.75 -8.78
C MET A 39 1.45 6.25 -7.87
N ALA A 40 0.32 6.65 -8.44
CA ALA A 40 -0.84 7.09 -7.66
C ALA A 40 -1.45 5.92 -6.86
N ASP A 41 -1.51 4.72 -7.43
CA ASP A 41 -2.05 3.55 -6.75
C ASP A 41 -1.12 3.06 -5.63
N GLU A 42 0.20 3.08 -5.85
CA GLU A 42 1.20 2.79 -4.82
C GLU A 42 1.10 3.79 -3.64
N GLN A 43 0.95 5.08 -3.94
CA GLN A 43 0.76 6.11 -2.93
C GLN A 43 -0.55 5.90 -2.15
N ARG A 44 -1.66 5.62 -2.83
CA ARG A 44 -2.95 5.33 -2.18
C ARG A 44 -2.88 4.10 -1.31
N ALA A 45 -2.20 3.04 -1.74
CA ALA A 45 -2.04 1.82 -0.95
C ALA A 45 -1.24 2.10 0.34
N THR A 46 -0.21 2.94 0.23
CA THR A 46 0.60 3.38 1.37
C THR A 46 -0.23 4.23 2.33
N GLU A 47 -0.92 5.25 1.83
CA GLU A 47 -1.79 6.12 2.64
C GLU A 47 -2.94 5.34 3.29
N GLN A 48 -3.54 4.38 2.59
CA GLN A 48 -4.56 3.51 3.18
C GLN A 48 -4.00 2.67 4.32
N HIS A 49 -2.79 2.13 4.16
CA HIS A 49 -2.12 1.38 5.22
C HIS A 49 -1.78 2.27 6.42
N GLU A 50 -1.22 3.45 6.17
CA GLU A 50 -0.89 4.43 7.22
C GLU A 50 -2.13 4.93 7.95
N ASN A 51 -3.21 5.24 7.23
CA ASN A 51 -4.47 5.66 7.84
C ASN A 51 -5.07 4.54 8.69
N TRP A 52 -5.07 3.30 8.20
CA TRP A 52 -5.52 2.15 8.99
C TRP A 52 -4.67 1.97 10.26
N LEU A 53 -3.35 2.10 10.15
CA LEU A 53 -2.45 1.99 11.29
C LEU A 53 -2.73 3.10 12.31
N LYS A 54 -2.89 4.33 11.83
CA LYS A 54 -3.23 5.48 12.65
C LYS A 54 -4.54 5.27 13.40
N GLU A 55 -5.60 4.80 12.73
CA GLU A 55 -6.88 4.47 13.38
C GLU A 55 -6.73 3.42 14.48
N LYS A 56 -5.90 2.38 14.27
CA LYS A 56 -5.63 1.35 15.28
C LYS A 56 -4.88 1.89 16.48
N VAL A 57 -3.89 2.75 16.23
CA VAL A 57 -3.11 3.40 17.28
C VAL A 57 -4.01 4.34 18.08
N ASP A 58 -4.76 5.21 17.41
CA ASP A 58 -5.69 6.16 18.04
C ASP A 58 -6.74 5.42 18.88
N ALA A 59 -7.29 4.30 18.39
CA ALA A 59 -8.23 3.47 19.15
C ALA A 59 -7.59 2.81 20.39
N ALA A 60 -6.32 2.43 20.31
CA ALA A 60 -5.60 1.90 21.47
C ALA A 60 -5.35 2.99 22.53
N PHE A 61 -5.00 4.21 22.10
CA PHE A 61 -4.84 5.36 23.00
C PHE A 61 -6.18 5.81 23.61
N ALA A 62 -7.28 5.78 22.85
CA ALA A 62 -8.61 6.06 23.38
C ALA A 62 -8.98 5.09 24.51
N ARG A 63 -8.74 3.78 24.34
CA ARG A 63 -8.97 2.76 25.38
C ARG A 63 -8.11 2.95 26.63
N LEU A 64 -6.88 3.45 26.46
CA LEU A 64 -6.01 3.81 27.56
C LEU A 64 -6.58 5.01 28.34
N HIS A 65 -7.01 6.05 27.62
CA HIS A 65 -7.60 7.26 28.22
C HIS A 65 -8.95 7.00 28.90
N GLU A 66 -9.77 6.11 28.35
CA GLU A 66 -11.06 5.70 28.91
C GLU A 66 -10.92 4.72 30.09
N GLY A 67 -9.71 4.25 30.40
CA GLY A 67 -9.45 3.32 31.50
C GLY A 67 -9.95 1.89 31.23
N SER A 68 -10.35 1.57 30.00
CA SER A 68 -10.80 0.23 29.58
C SER A 68 -9.66 -0.64 29.02
N ALA A 69 -8.41 -0.20 29.17
CA ALA A 69 -7.25 -0.96 28.73
C ALA A 69 -7.05 -2.20 29.61
N VAL A 70 -7.10 -3.38 28.98
CA VAL A 70 -6.78 -4.65 29.62
C VAL A 70 -5.30 -4.92 29.42
N TYR A 71 -4.56 -4.99 30.52
CA TYR A 71 -3.17 -5.42 30.51
C TYR A 71 -3.12 -6.93 30.65
N LEU A 72 -2.34 -7.58 29.79
CA LEU A 72 -2.12 -9.01 29.81
C LEU A 72 -0.66 -9.27 30.20
N ASP A 73 -0.44 -10.31 30.99
CA ASP A 73 0.90 -10.81 31.26
C ASP A 73 1.47 -11.51 30.01
N GLN A 74 2.81 -11.57 29.92
CA GLN A 74 3.52 -12.20 28.83
C GLN A 74 3.05 -13.63 28.58
N GLN A 75 2.86 -14.43 29.65
CA GLN A 75 2.42 -15.81 29.52
C GLN A 75 1.00 -15.91 28.90
N GLN A 76 0.10 -15.01 29.29
CA GLN A 76 -1.26 -14.96 28.75
C GLN A 76 -1.30 -14.56 27.28
N VAL A 77 -0.40 -13.65 26.87
CA VAL A 77 -0.24 -13.25 25.47
C VAL A 77 0.28 -14.41 24.64
N ASP A 78 1.29 -15.14 25.13
CA ASP A 78 1.89 -16.28 24.42
C ASP A 78 0.86 -17.40 24.20
N GLU A 79 0.11 -17.78 25.24
CA GLU A 79 -0.96 -18.79 25.16
C GLU A 79 -2.06 -18.36 24.17
N SER A 80 -2.49 -17.10 24.20
CA SER A 80 -3.50 -16.57 23.28
C SER A 80 -2.99 -16.54 21.83
N MET A 81 -1.73 -16.16 21.62
CA MET A 81 -1.12 -16.10 20.30
C MET A 81 -0.91 -17.49 19.70
N ASP A 82 -0.56 -18.48 20.52
CA ASP A 82 -0.41 -19.85 20.07
C ASP A 82 -1.75 -20.50 19.72
N ALA A 83 -2.80 -20.23 20.52
CA ALA A 83 -4.17 -20.61 20.18
C ALA A 83 -4.64 -19.95 18.87
N PHE A 84 -4.31 -18.68 18.64
CA PHE A 84 -4.62 -17.97 17.40
C PHE A 84 -3.88 -18.56 16.20
N LYS A 85 -2.56 -18.79 16.31
CA LYS A 85 -1.75 -19.44 15.26
C LYS A 85 -2.30 -20.82 14.91
N ALA A 86 -2.66 -21.63 15.91
CA ALA A 86 -3.26 -22.94 15.71
C ALA A 86 -4.58 -22.86 14.93
N LYS A 87 -5.45 -21.90 15.28
CA LYS A 87 -6.72 -21.66 14.58
C LYS A 87 -6.53 -21.22 13.12
N VAL A 88 -5.56 -20.35 12.87
CA VAL A 88 -5.21 -19.90 11.51
C VAL A 88 -4.65 -21.06 10.70
N ARG A 89 -3.71 -21.83 11.24
CA ARG A 89 -3.17 -23.04 10.59
C ARG A 89 -4.29 -24.00 10.24
N ALA A 90 -5.14 -24.39 11.19
CA ALA A 90 -6.26 -25.32 10.95
C ALA A 90 -7.28 -24.82 9.90
N LYS A 91 -7.34 -23.51 9.63
CA LYS A 91 -8.21 -22.91 8.61
C LYS A 91 -7.59 -22.99 7.21
N TYR A 92 -6.27 -22.89 7.09
CA TYR A 92 -5.56 -22.88 5.80
C TYR A 92 -4.90 -24.22 5.44
N ASP A 93 -4.75 -25.15 6.38
CA ASP A 93 -4.25 -26.51 6.18
C ASP A 93 -5.31 -27.47 5.58
N ARG A 94 -6.55 -26.98 5.38
CA ARG A 94 -7.66 -27.70 4.71
C ARG A 94 -7.82 -27.30 3.24
N LYS A 95 -6.72 -27.10 2.54
CA LYS A 95 -6.65 -27.00 1.07
C LYS A 95 -5.63 -27.99 0.55
#